data_AF-A0A6N0LZF6-F1
#
_entry.id   AF-A0A6N0LZF6-F1
#
_cell.length_a   1.000
_cell.length_b   1.000
_cell.length_c   1.000
_cell.angle_alpha   90.00
_cell.angle_beta   90.00
_cell.angle_gamma   90.00
#
_symmetry.space_group_name_H-M   'P 1'
#
loop_
_entity.id
_entity.type
_entity.pdbx_description
1 polymer ?
#
loop_
_entity_poly.entity_id
_entity_poly.type
_entity_poly.pdbx_seq_one_letter_code
_entity_poly.pdbx_strand_id
1 'polypeptide(L)'
;MLTVIINYFHAVKDISSINNSQLAKICLGIHAFQEKINQTQHKSPKKHLRIAIEQLENNTIENKLAVINDLEQIATNHPQYHWVIMNIFTTFIRKNTLYIPQEEVTINLLEKFRLDIQVALTVIAKRDINKDPENEQLDLSYIDMRGANLNKANLQQTNLYQANLAGANLTEANLAGAILSAANLEGANLYLANLEGAILSAANLKGANLKGANLHCASLYLADLYGAILNDAILDGANFREAKLSD
;
A
#
# COMPACT_ATOMS: atom_id res chain seq x y z
N MET A 1 -24.86 4.48 4.80
CA MET A 1 -25.46 4.31 3.45
C MET A 1 -26.77 3.53 3.49
N LEU A 2 -26.91 2.40 4.19
CA LEU A 2 -28.19 1.65 4.22
C LEU A 2 -29.36 2.44 4.85
N THR A 3 -29.15 3.19 5.93
CA THR A 3 -30.25 3.92 6.61
C THR A 3 -30.81 5.08 5.76
N VAL A 4 -29.99 5.68 4.90
CA VAL A 4 -30.40 6.76 3.99
C VAL A 4 -31.08 6.19 2.74
N ILE A 5 -30.58 5.06 2.22
CA ILE A 5 -31.19 4.37 1.07
C ILE A 5 -32.56 3.75 1.45
N ILE A 6 -32.69 3.20 2.66
CA ILE A 6 -33.95 2.62 3.16
C ILE A 6 -35.02 3.70 3.37
N ASN A 7 -34.66 4.86 3.92
CA ASN A 7 -35.60 5.99 4.02
C ASN A 7 -35.98 6.57 2.65
N TYR A 8 -35.09 6.50 1.66
CA TYR A 8 -35.35 6.94 0.29
C TYR A 8 -36.33 6.00 -0.44
N PHE A 9 -36.22 4.69 -0.24
CA PHE A 9 -37.13 3.71 -0.86
C PHE A 9 -38.55 3.73 -0.27
N HIS A 10 -38.72 4.06 1.01
CA HIS A 10 -40.04 4.20 1.61
C HIS A 10 -40.79 5.47 1.15
N ALA A 11 -40.07 6.53 0.75
CA ALA A 11 -40.68 7.76 0.25
C ALA A 11 -41.14 7.70 -1.21
N VAL A 12 -40.66 6.72 -1.99
CA VAL A 12 -40.93 6.58 -3.44
C VAL A 12 -42.28 5.89 -3.73
N LYS A 13 -43.00 5.41 -2.71
CA LYS A 13 -44.24 4.64 -2.91
C LYS A 13 -45.51 5.48 -3.16
N ASP A 14 -45.45 6.81 -3.05
CA ASP A 14 -46.60 7.72 -3.26
C ASP A 14 -46.30 8.83 -4.28
N ILE A 15 -45.97 8.45 -5.52
CA ILE A 15 -45.69 9.38 -6.64
C ILE A 15 -46.94 10.13 -7.15
N SER A 16 -48.15 9.86 -6.64
CA SER A 16 -49.39 10.49 -7.11
C SER A 16 -49.79 11.80 -6.40
N SER A 17 -49.00 12.32 -5.45
CA SER A 17 -49.39 13.51 -4.65
C SER A 17 -48.43 14.71 -4.72
N ILE A 18 -47.36 14.63 -5.52
CA ILE A 18 -46.35 15.69 -5.60
C ILE A 18 -46.89 16.85 -6.47
N ASN A 19 -47.32 17.95 -5.83
CA ASN A 19 -47.70 19.16 -6.57
C ASN A 19 -46.47 19.88 -7.15
N ASN A 20 -46.68 20.75 -8.15
CA ASN A 20 -45.61 21.50 -8.83
C ASN A 20 -44.69 22.31 -7.89
N SER A 21 -45.16 22.68 -6.70
CA SER A 21 -44.36 23.39 -5.67
C SER A 21 -43.39 22.46 -4.93
N GLN A 22 -43.76 21.19 -4.71
CA GLN A 22 -42.86 20.18 -4.16
C GLN A 22 -41.83 19.71 -5.19
N LEU A 23 -42.24 19.58 -6.46
CA LEU A 23 -41.33 19.25 -7.57
C LEU A 23 -40.27 20.35 -7.78
N ALA A 24 -40.66 21.62 -7.66
CA ALA A 24 -39.74 22.76 -7.69
C ALA A 24 -38.75 22.74 -6.52
N LYS A 25 -39.18 22.36 -5.31
CA LYS A 25 -38.29 22.22 -4.14
C LYS A 25 -37.31 21.05 -4.28
N ILE A 26 -37.73 19.93 -4.87
CA ILE A 26 -36.86 18.78 -5.18
C ILE A 26 -35.83 19.18 -6.24
N CYS A 27 -36.24 19.87 -7.31
CA CYS A 27 -35.30 20.36 -8.33
C CYS A 27 -34.33 21.39 -7.77
N LEU A 28 -34.78 22.32 -6.92
CA LEU A 28 -33.91 23.28 -6.23
C LEU A 28 -32.96 22.60 -5.24
N GLY A 29 -33.38 21.52 -4.57
CA GLY A 29 -32.54 20.73 -3.66
C GLY A 29 -31.47 19.93 -4.39
N ILE A 30 -31.80 19.34 -5.55
CA ILE A 30 -30.84 18.68 -6.44
C ILE A 30 -29.90 19.71 -7.05
N HIS A 31 -30.40 20.87 -7.48
CA HIS A 31 -29.59 21.94 -8.05
C HIS A 31 -28.67 22.58 -7.01
N ALA A 32 -29.13 22.81 -5.78
CA ALA A 32 -28.31 23.27 -4.66
C ALA A 32 -27.30 22.22 -4.20
N PHE A 33 -27.62 20.92 -4.32
CA PHE A 33 -26.68 19.83 -4.05
C PHE A 33 -25.62 19.70 -5.17
N GLN A 34 -26.02 19.87 -6.43
CA GLN A 34 -25.11 19.96 -7.58
C GLN A 34 -24.26 21.24 -7.53
N GLU A 35 -24.81 22.37 -7.10
CA GLU A 35 -24.04 23.59 -6.82
C GLU A 35 -23.10 23.40 -5.63
N LYS A 36 -23.46 22.62 -4.61
CA LYS A 36 -22.55 22.29 -3.50
C LYS A 36 -21.43 21.36 -3.96
N ILE A 37 -21.71 20.44 -4.89
CA ILE A 37 -20.73 19.61 -5.58
C ILE A 37 -19.83 20.45 -6.51
N ASN A 38 -20.40 21.43 -7.22
CA ASN A 38 -19.67 22.34 -8.12
C ASN A 38 -18.88 23.42 -7.36
N GLN A 39 -19.36 23.89 -6.20
CA GLN A 39 -18.63 24.79 -5.30
C GLN A 39 -17.52 24.04 -4.53
N THR A 40 -17.61 22.71 -4.39
CA THR A 40 -16.47 21.89 -3.96
C THR A 40 -15.41 21.67 -5.02
N GLN A 41 -15.66 21.98 -6.30
CA GLN A 41 -14.63 21.97 -7.35
C GLN A 41 -13.63 23.14 -7.23
N HIS A 42 -13.86 24.11 -6.34
CA HIS A 42 -12.97 25.24 -6.06
C HIS A 42 -12.34 25.23 -4.65
N LYS A 43 -12.26 24.08 -3.98
CA LYS A 43 -11.34 23.93 -2.84
C LYS A 43 -9.98 23.51 -3.38
N SER A 44 -8.92 24.22 -2.98
CA SER A 44 -7.57 23.88 -3.45
C SER A 44 -7.29 22.40 -3.17
N PRO A 45 -6.67 21.67 -4.11
CA PRO A 45 -6.33 20.25 -3.96
C PRO A 45 -5.63 19.93 -2.63
N LYS A 46 -4.80 20.86 -2.13
CA LYS A 46 -4.16 20.81 -0.80
C LYS A 46 -5.16 20.70 0.36
N LYS A 47 -6.30 21.40 0.29
CA LYS A 47 -7.35 21.35 1.31
C LYS A 47 -8.08 20.00 1.33
N HIS A 48 -8.28 19.38 0.16
CA HIS A 48 -8.86 18.03 0.08
C HIS A 48 -7.92 16.97 0.63
N LEU A 49 -6.63 17.04 0.30
CA LEU A 49 -5.62 16.13 0.84
C LEU A 49 -5.51 16.25 2.36
N ARG A 50 -5.57 17.45 2.92
CA ARG A 50 -5.58 17.66 4.38
C ARG A 50 -6.78 16.98 5.05
N ILE A 51 -7.98 17.11 4.48
CA ILE A 51 -9.19 16.48 5.02
C ILE A 51 -9.06 14.95 4.95
N ALA A 52 -8.54 14.40 3.85
CA ALA A 52 -8.33 12.96 3.71
C ALA A 52 -7.35 12.41 4.76
N ILE A 53 -6.27 13.14 5.07
CA ILE A 53 -5.33 12.78 6.15
C ILE A 53 -6.04 12.75 7.51
N GLU A 54 -6.79 13.81 7.85
CA GLU A 54 -7.56 13.87 9.12
C GLU A 54 -8.54 12.70 9.23
N GLN A 55 -9.18 12.33 8.11
CA GLN A 55 -10.10 11.21 8.07
C GLN A 55 -9.40 9.86 8.21
N LEU A 56 -8.18 9.67 7.70
CA LEU A 56 -7.41 8.43 7.89
C LEU A 56 -7.00 8.23 9.36
N GLU A 57 -6.77 9.32 10.11
CA GLU A 57 -6.31 9.26 11.50
C GLU A 57 -7.44 8.92 12.49
N ASN A 58 -8.62 9.55 12.36
CA ASN A 58 -9.67 9.50 13.39
C ASN A 58 -11.04 9.00 12.88
N ASN A 59 -11.07 7.81 12.27
CA ASN A 59 -12.31 7.21 11.77
C ASN A 59 -12.42 5.71 12.02
N THR A 60 -13.63 5.18 11.79
CA THR A 60 -13.89 3.74 11.70
C THR A 60 -13.18 3.13 10.48
N ILE A 61 -12.97 1.82 10.50
CA ILE A 61 -12.29 1.11 9.42
C ILE A 61 -13.00 1.31 8.07
N GLU A 62 -14.34 1.29 8.04
CA GLU A 62 -15.12 1.45 6.81
C GLU A 62 -14.91 2.83 6.17
N ASN A 63 -14.85 3.87 7.00
CA ASN A 63 -14.59 5.22 6.53
C ASN A 63 -13.16 5.39 6.03
N LYS A 64 -12.16 4.78 6.70
CA LYS A 64 -10.78 4.78 6.22
C LYS A 64 -10.66 4.09 4.86
N LEU A 65 -11.33 2.96 4.66
CA LEU A 65 -11.35 2.26 3.38
C LEU A 65 -11.98 3.11 2.27
N ALA A 66 -13.07 3.82 2.54
CA ALA A 66 -13.67 4.75 1.59
C ALA A 66 -12.67 5.87 1.20
N VAL A 67 -11.97 6.45 2.17
CA VAL A 67 -10.96 7.49 1.91
C VAL A 67 -9.79 6.94 1.10
N ILE A 68 -9.32 5.71 1.39
CA ILE A 68 -8.24 5.08 0.61
C ILE A 68 -8.67 4.89 -0.85
N ASN A 69 -9.89 4.42 -1.09
CA ASN A 69 -10.43 4.24 -2.45
C ASN A 69 -10.56 5.58 -3.19
N ASP A 70 -11.06 6.63 -2.53
CA ASP A 70 -11.19 7.96 -3.12
C ASP A 70 -9.79 8.51 -3.52
N LEU A 71 -8.80 8.34 -2.65
CA LEU A 71 -7.41 8.72 -2.92
C LEU A 71 -6.78 7.89 -4.05
N GLU A 72 -7.02 6.57 -4.12
CA GLU A 72 -6.57 5.73 -5.26
C GLU A 72 -7.16 6.24 -6.58
N GLN A 73 -8.45 6.57 -6.60
CA GLN A 73 -9.12 7.12 -7.78
C GLN A 73 -8.53 8.49 -8.18
N ILE A 74 -8.22 9.36 -7.22
CA ILE A 74 -7.55 10.64 -7.49
C ILE A 74 -6.14 10.40 -8.07
N ALA A 75 -5.35 9.50 -7.48
CA ALA A 75 -4.00 9.18 -7.97
C ALA A 75 -4.02 8.60 -9.40
N THR A 76 -5.10 7.93 -9.77
CA THR A 76 -5.31 7.35 -11.11
C THR A 76 -5.72 8.43 -12.13
N ASN A 77 -6.69 9.27 -11.79
CA ASN A 77 -7.28 10.24 -12.72
C ASN A 77 -6.53 11.58 -12.79
N HIS A 78 -5.70 11.87 -11.79
CA HIS A 78 -4.98 13.14 -11.65
C HIS A 78 -3.50 12.88 -11.34
N PRO A 79 -2.66 12.60 -12.37
CA PRO A 79 -1.26 12.21 -12.21
C PRO A 79 -0.43 13.15 -11.32
N GLN A 80 -0.74 14.45 -11.31
CA GLN A 80 -0.05 15.45 -10.48
C GLN A 80 -0.19 15.22 -8.97
N TYR A 81 -1.14 14.40 -8.52
CA TYR A 81 -1.31 14.02 -7.11
C TYR A 81 -0.82 12.62 -6.81
N HIS A 82 -0.41 11.83 -7.80
CA HIS A 82 0.01 10.44 -7.64
C HIS A 82 1.06 10.31 -6.52
N TRP A 83 2.16 11.04 -6.67
CA TRP A 83 3.26 11.04 -5.72
C TRP A 83 2.84 11.47 -4.31
N VAL A 84 2.08 12.57 -4.20
CA VAL A 84 1.61 13.08 -2.91
C VAL A 84 0.73 12.05 -2.20
N ILE A 85 -0.08 11.32 -2.94
CA ILE A 85 -0.96 10.27 -2.41
C ILE A 85 -0.16 9.04 -1.96
N MET A 86 0.88 8.64 -2.69
CA MET A 86 1.81 7.60 -2.24
C MET A 86 2.44 7.98 -0.89
N ASN A 87 2.88 9.24 -0.75
CA ASN A 87 3.42 9.73 0.52
C ASN A 87 2.39 9.79 1.66
N ILE A 88 1.13 10.10 1.36
CA ILE A 88 0.03 10.02 2.35
C ILE A 88 -0.13 8.58 2.85
N PHE A 89 -0.19 7.60 1.95
CA PHE A 89 -0.35 6.20 2.37
C PHE A 89 0.87 5.68 3.11
N THR A 90 2.08 6.00 2.65
CA THR A 90 3.33 5.70 3.35
C THR A 90 3.33 6.27 4.78
N THR A 91 2.90 7.53 4.95
CA THR A 91 2.81 8.17 6.27
C THR A 91 1.75 7.51 7.15
N PHE A 92 0.59 7.19 6.57
CA PHE A 92 -0.50 6.51 7.25
C PHE A 92 -0.05 5.14 7.76
N ILE A 93 0.58 4.32 6.91
CA ILE A 93 1.08 2.99 7.27
C ILE A 93 2.12 3.13 8.39
N ARG A 94 3.14 3.98 8.21
CA ARG A 94 4.21 4.18 9.20
C ARG A 94 3.69 4.56 10.59
N LYS A 95 2.65 5.39 10.67
CA LYS A 95 2.02 5.78 11.94
C LYS A 95 1.20 4.65 12.59
N ASN A 96 0.77 3.66 11.80
CA ASN A 96 -0.16 2.61 12.23
C ASN A 96 0.50 1.23 12.35
N THR A 97 1.76 1.08 11.93
CA THR A 97 2.57 -0.11 12.12
C THR A 97 3.61 0.17 13.21
N LEU A 98 3.42 -0.36 14.42
CA LEU A 98 4.43 -0.28 15.46
C LEU A 98 5.57 -1.24 15.12
N TYR A 99 6.81 -0.75 15.13
CA TYR A 99 7.98 -1.64 15.23
C TYR A 99 7.97 -2.26 16.64
N ILE A 100 7.65 -3.55 16.75
CA ILE A 100 7.79 -4.30 18.00
C ILE A 100 9.14 -5.06 17.91
N PRO A 101 10.15 -4.70 18.74
CA PRO A 101 11.39 -5.47 18.82
C PRO A 101 11.11 -6.93 19.16
N GLN A 102 11.92 -7.85 18.64
CA GLN A 102 11.71 -9.31 18.67
C GLN A 102 11.58 -9.94 20.07
N GLU A 103 11.71 -9.17 21.16
CA GLU A 103 11.72 -9.67 22.54
C GLU A 103 10.33 -9.66 23.24
N GLU A 104 9.29 -9.03 22.67
CA GLU A 104 7.95 -8.92 23.30
C GLU A 104 6.80 -9.42 22.41
N VAL A 105 6.88 -10.64 21.87
CA VAL A 105 5.75 -11.26 21.18
C VAL A 105 4.88 -12.04 22.16
N THR A 106 3.87 -11.39 22.75
CA THR A 106 2.74 -12.11 23.35
C THR A 106 1.78 -12.56 22.25
N ILE A 107 1.41 -13.84 22.27
CA ILE A 107 0.64 -14.59 21.24
C ILE A 107 -0.74 -13.95 20.88
N ASN A 108 -1.18 -12.92 21.60
CA ASN A 108 -2.46 -12.22 21.38
C ASN A 108 -2.41 -11.01 20.41
N LEU A 109 -1.28 -10.73 19.75
CA LEU A 109 -1.17 -9.66 18.74
C LEU A 109 -1.28 -10.14 17.28
N LEU A 110 -1.70 -11.39 17.05
CA LEU A 110 -2.17 -11.88 15.73
C LEU A 110 -3.55 -11.29 15.38
N GLU A 111 -3.77 -10.01 15.66
CA GLU A 111 -4.81 -9.28 14.96
C GLU A 111 -4.42 -9.29 13.48
N LYS A 112 -5.15 -10.10 12.71
CA LYS A 112 -5.36 -9.98 11.26
C LYS A 112 -4.81 -8.65 10.77
N PHE A 113 -3.64 -8.69 10.10
CA PHE A 113 -2.94 -7.50 9.60
C PHE A 113 -3.96 -6.47 9.14
N ARG A 114 -3.99 -5.31 9.81
CA ARG A 114 -5.17 -4.43 9.77
C ARG A 114 -5.58 -4.15 8.33
N LEU A 115 -6.87 -4.37 8.04
CA LEU A 115 -7.38 -4.33 6.67
C LEU A 115 -7.10 -3.00 5.96
N ASP A 116 -7.16 -1.87 6.68
CA ASP A 116 -6.83 -0.56 6.13
C ASP A 116 -5.35 -0.41 5.77
N ILE A 117 -4.44 -1.00 6.55
CA ILE A 117 -3.02 -1.04 6.22
C ILE A 117 -2.80 -1.89 4.96
N GLN A 118 -3.45 -3.06 4.85
CA GLN A 118 -3.33 -3.90 3.65
C GLN A 118 -3.87 -3.21 2.41
N VAL A 119 -5.01 -2.51 2.52
CA VAL A 119 -5.60 -1.80 1.39
C VAL A 119 -4.72 -0.61 0.99
N ALA A 120 -4.18 0.16 1.94
CA ALA A 120 -3.21 1.21 1.64
C ALA A 120 -1.94 0.67 0.96
N LEU A 121 -1.40 -0.44 1.45
CA LEU A 121 -0.27 -1.14 0.81
C LEU A 121 -0.62 -1.62 -0.60
N THR A 122 -1.86 -2.05 -0.84
CA THR A 122 -2.31 -2.48 -2.17
C THR A 122 -2.32 -1.30 -3.15
N VAL A 123 -2.65 -0.09 -2.70
CA VAL A 123 -2.57 1.11 -3.55
C VAL A 123 -1.12 1.46 -3.85
N ILE A 124 -0.25 1.42 -2.83
CA ILE A 124 1.20 1.60 -3.01
C ILE A 124 1.78 0.54 -3.96
N ALA A 125 1.34 -0.71 -3.85
CA ALA A 125 1.77 -1.81 -4.69
C ALA A 125 1.38 -1.64 -6.17
N LYS A 126 0.42 -0.76 -6.49
CA LYS A 126 0.03 -0.43 -7.86
C LYS A 126 0.68 0.87 -8.36
N ARG A 127 1.68 1.40 -7.63
CA ARG A 127 2.39 2.63 -7.99
C ARG A 127 2.90 2.58 -9.43
N ASP A 128 2.80 3.70 -10.11
CA ASP A 128 3.32 3.90 -11.46
C ASP A 128 4.58 4.74 -11.35
N ILE A 129 5.74 4.08 -11.44
CA ILE A 129 7.06 4.69 -11.25
C ILE A 129 7.33 5.85 -12.22
N ASN A 130 6.66 5.89 -13.38
CA ASN A 130 6.81 7.00 -14.34
C ASN A 130 6.17 8.31 -13.85
N LYS A 131 5.38 8.25 -12.76
CA LYS A 131 4.76 9.40 -12.10
C LYS A 131 5.50 9.81 -10.83
N ASP A 132 6.56 9.09 -10.46
CA ASP A 132 7.43 9.46 -9.35
C ASP A 132 8.33 10.64 -9.79
N PRO A 133 8.59 11.62 -8.91
CA PRO A 133 9.56 12.68 -9.21
C PRO A 133 10.98 12.09 -9.36
N GLU A 134 11.77 12.60 -10.31
CA GLU A 134 13.11 12.07 -10.63
C GLU A 134 14.08 11.97 -9.44
N ASN A 135 13.93 12.83 -8.43
CA ASN A 135 14.81 12.92 -7.27
C ASN A 135 14.17 12.43 -5.97
N GLU A 136 13.03 11.75 -6.06
CA GLU A 136 12.36 11.21 -4.89
C GLU A 136 12.28 9.68 -4.95
N GLN A 137 12.39 9.06 -3.77
CA GLN A 137 12.34 7.61 -3.61
C GLN A 137 11.21 7.29 -2.65
N LEU A 138 10.33 6.34 -3.00
CA LEU A 138 9.29 5.92 -2.07
C LEU A 138 9.94 5.28 -0.84
N ASP A 139 9.65 5.81 0.35
CA ASP A 139 10.27 5.38 1.59
C ASP A 139 9.32 4.52 2.41
N LEU A 140 9.52 3.20 2.39
CA LEU A 140 8.87 2.22 3.26
C LEU A 140 9.84 1.62 4.30
N SER A 141 10.95 2.31 4.59
CA SER A 141 11.93 1.87 5.59
C SER A 141 11.31 1.77 6.99
N TYR A 142 11.80 0.81 7.77
CA TYR A 142 11.39 0.52 9.15
C TYR A 142 9.91 0.13 9.35
N ILE A 143 9.12 -0.04 8.27
CA ILE A 143 7.71 -0.38 8.37
C ILE A 143 7.54 -1.88 8.66
N ASP A 144 6.60 -2.21 9.55
CA ASP A 144 6.17 -3.59 9.77
C ASP A 144 5.07 -4.00 8.77
N MET A 145 5.45 -4.88 7.85
CA MET A 145 4.62 -5.46 6.79
C MET A 145 4.62 -6.99 6.87
N ARG A 146 4.79 -7.56 8.07
CA ARG A 146 4.75 -9.01 8.28
C ARG A 146 3.47 -9.62 7.72
N GLY A 147 3.63 -10.66 6.91
CA GLY A 147 2.52 -11.37 6.28
C GLY A 147 1.72 -10.54 5.27
N ALA A 148 2.17 -9.34 4.89
CA ALA A 148 1.46 -8.51 3.93
C ALA A 148 1.32 -9.22 2.57
N ASN A 149 0.17 -9.04 1.93
CA ASN A 149 -0.03 -9.48 0.55
C ASN A 149 0.42 -8.39 -0.42
N LEU A 150 1.56 -8.63 -1.07
CA LEU A 150 2.22 -7.74 -2.04
C LEU A 150 2.46 -8.49 -3.36
N ASN A 151 1.58 -9.44 -3.70
CA ASN A 151 1.65 -10.17 -4.97
C ASN A 151 1.60 -9.19 -6.15
N LYS A 152 2.55 -9.32 -7.08
CA LYS A 152 2.69 -8.44 -8.25
C LYS A 152 2.87 -6.96 -7.92
N ALA A 153 3.29 -6.64 -6.70
CA ALA A 153 3.51 -5.25 -6.29
C ALA A 153 4.64 -4.61 -7.12
N ASN A 154 4.41 -3.39 -7.57
CA ASN A 154 5.46 -2.53 -8.11
C ASN A 154 6.13 -1.75 -6.97
N LEU A 155 7.28 -2.25 -6.54
CA LEU A 155 8.14 -1.69 -5.50
C LEU A 155 9.54 -1.34 -6.06
N GLN A 156 9.65 -1.15 -7.38
CA GLN A 156 10.88 -0.75 -8.03
C GLN A 156 11.50 0.46 -7.33
N GLN A 157 12.82 0.45 -7.14
CA GLN A 157 13.57 1.55 -6.54
C GLN A 157 13.01 2.05 -5.20
N THR A 158 12.26 1.23 -4.45
CA THR A 158 11.69 1.64 -3.15
C THR A 158 12.72 1.47 -2.05
N ASN A 159 12.78 2.40 -1.10
CA ASN A 159 13.55 2.21 0.12
C ASN A 159 12.77 1.34 1.11
N LEU A 160 13.24 0.12 1.32
CA LEU A 160 12.72 -0.88 2.26
C LEU A 160 13.78 -1.21 3.34
N TYR A 161 14.71 -0.28 3.59
CA TYR A 161 15.75 -0.44 4.60
C TYR A 161 15.14 -0.80 5.96
N GLN A 162 15.62 -1.89 6.56
CA GLN A 162 15.11 -2.41 7.84
C GLN A 162 13.59 -2.62 7.92
N ALA A 163 12.89 -2.73 6.79
CA ALA A 163 11.49 -3.11 6.78
C ALA A 163 11.30 -4.57 7.25
N ASN A 164 10.20 -4.84 7.95
CA ASN A 164 9.86 -6.20 8.37
C ASN A 164 8.83 -6.80 7.40
N LEU A 165 9.28 -7.65 6.50
CA LEU A 165 8.51 -8.35 5.48
C LEU A 165 8.42 -9.86 5.77
N ALA A 166 8.65 -10.30 7.01
CA ALA A 166 8.65 -11.72 7.34
C ALA A 166 7.29 -12.36 6.99
N GLY A 167 7.33 -13.47 6.27
CA GLY A 167 6.16 -14.18 5.76
C GLY A 167 5.32 -13.42 4.72
N ALA A 168 5.76 -12.25 4.23
CA ALA A 168 5.01 -11.51 3.22
C ALA A 168 4.91 -12.29 1.90
N ASN A 169 3.80 -12.11 1.19
CA ASN A 169 3.64 -12.65 -0.16
C ASN A 169 4.08 -11.60 -1.18
N LEU A 170 5.28 -11.78 -1.74
CA LEU A 170 5.89 -10.95 -2.79
C LEU A 170 5.98 -11.73 -4.12
N THR A 171 5.12 -12.73 -4.32
CA THR A 171 5.09 -13.51 -5.56
C THR A 171 4.94 -12.58 -6.76
N GLU A 172 5.79 -12.72 -7.77
CA GLU A 172 5.84 -11.88 -8.98
C GLU A 172 5.99 -10.37 -8.71
N ALA A 173 6.38 -9.94 -7.50
CA ALA A 173 6.59 -8.53 -7.21
C ALA A 173 7.81 -7.99 -7.97
N ASN A 174 7.73 -6.74 -8.40
CA ASN A 174 8.84 -6.02 -9.02
C ASN A 174 9.55 -5.15 -7.97
N LEU A 175 10.72 -5.60 -7.52
CA LEU A 175 11.61 -4.97 -6.56
C LEU A 175 12.93 -4.52 -7.20
N ALA A 176 12.96 -4.35 -8.53
CA ALA A 176 14.19 -3.98 -9.24
C ALA A 176 14.78 -2.68 -8.68
N GLY A 177 16.06 -2.70 -8.32
CA GLY A 177 16.78 -1.59 -7.71
C GLY A 177 16.30 -1.17 -6.31
N ALA A 178 15.44 -1.96 -5.65
CA ALA A 178 14.99 -1.64 -4.30
C ALA A 178 16.11 -1.75 -3.27
N ILE A 179 16.06 -0.91 -2.24
CA ILE A 179 16.99 -0.95 -1.10
C ILE A 179 16.36 -1.80 -0.01
N LEU A 180 16.81 -3.04 0.16
CA LEU A 180 16.32 -4.01 1.15
C LEU A 180 17.38 -4.29 2.22
N SER A 181 18.34 -3.39 2.40
CA SER A 181 19.45 -3.62 3.32
C SER A 181 18.94 -3.76 4.75
N ALA A 182 19.41 -4.81 5.44
CA ALA A 182 18.96 -5.21 6.77
C ALA A 182 17.43 -5.44 6.90
N ALA A 183 16.70 -5.63 5.79
CA ALA A 183 15.29 -5.98 5.83
C ALA A 183 15.10 -7.42 6.34
N ASN A 184 13.99 -7.67 7.03
CA ASN A 184 13.60 -9.01 7.45
C ASN A 184 12.63 -9.63 6.44
N LEU A 185 13.09 -10.60 5.65
CA LEU A 185 12.33 -11.36 4.65
C LEU A 185 12.20 -12.83 5.04
N GLU A 186 12.37 -13.16 6.33
CA GLU A 186 12.28 -14.54 6.81
C GLU A 186 10.95 -15.18 6.41
N GLY A 187 11.03 -16.34 5.74
CA GLY A 187 9.87 -17.08 5.24
C GLY A 187 9.03 -16.35 4.20
N ALA A 188 9.48 -15.20 3.66
CA ALA A 188 8.73 -14.48 2.63
C ALA A 188 8.66 -15.28 1.33
N ASN A 189 7.56 -15.14 0.60
CA ASN A 189 7.39 -15.77 -0.71
C ASN A 189 7.76 -14.79 -1.83
N LEU A 190 8.92 -14.96 -2.43
CA LEU A 190 9.47 -14.16 -3.54
C LEU A 190 9.46 -14.96 -4.87
N TYR A 191 8.55 -15.94 -4.99
CA TYR A 191 8.43 -16.76 -6.20
C TYR A 191 8.27 -15.88 -7.45
N LEU A 192 9.15 -16.04 -8.44
CA LEU A 192 9.18 -15.23 -9.67
C LEU A 192 9.29 -13.71 -9.45
N ALA A 193 9.73 -13.24 -8.27
CA ALA A 193 9.93 -11.81 -8.03
C ALA A 193 11.12 -11.27 -8.85
N ASN A 194 11.02 -10.02 -9.30
CA ASN A 194 12.13 -9.32 -9.92
C ASN A 194 12.93 -8.53 -8.88
N LEU A 195 14.14 -8.96 -8.56
CA LEU A 195 15.09 -8.33 -7.63
C LEU A 195 16.34 -7.82 -8.37
N GLU A 196 16.26 -7.60 -9.68
CA GLU A 196 17.38 -7.11 -10.49
C GLU A 196 18.00 -5.85 -9.88
N GLY A 197 19.31 -5.88 -9.61
CA GLY A 197 20.05 -4.77 -9.03
C GLY A 197 19.62 -4.38 -7.60
N ALA A 198 18.77 -5.16 -6.93
CA ALA A 198 18.32 -4.85 -5.57
C ALA A 198 19.48 -4.97 -4.56
N ILE A 199 19.43 -4.16 -3.50
CA ILE A 199 20.45 -4.14 -2.44
C ILE A 199 19.91 -4.86 -1.20
N LEU A 200 20.18 -6.15 -1.08
CA LEU A 200 19.79 -7.05 0.01
C LEU A 200 20.89 -7.21 1.07
N SER A 201 21.83 -6.26 1.17
CA SER A 201 22.97 -6.38 2.08
C SER A 201 22.51 -6.57 3.53
N ALA A 202 23.03 -7.60 4.21
CA ALA A 202 22.64 -8.01 5.57
C ALA A 202 21.13 -8.31 5.77
N ALA A 203 20.37 -8.56 4.70
CA ALA A 203 18.97 -8.96 4.83
C ALA A 203 18.83 -10.38 5.41
N ASN A 204 17.77 -10.60 6.20
CA ASN A 204 17.40 -11.92 6.67
C ASN A 204 16.46 -12.58 5.64
N LEU A 205 16.96 -13.55 4.88
CA LEU A 205 16.23 -14.32 3.86
C LEU A 205 16.01 -15.78 4.30
N LYS A 206 16.13 -16.08 5.60
CA LYS A 206 15.99 -17.45 6.12
C LYS A 206 14.66 -18.06 5.68
N GLY A 207 14.72 -19.26 5.10
CA GLY A 207 13.53 -19.97 4.63
C GLY A 207 12.71 -19.25 3.54
N ALA A 208 13.20 -18.15 2.97
CA ALA A 208 12.47 -17.42 1.93
C ALA A 208 12.39 -18.25 0.64
N ASN A 209 11.26 -18.17 -0.06
CA ASN A 209 11.09 -18.82 -1.35
C ASN A 209 11.49 -17.87 -2.48
N LEU A 210 12.71 -18.01 -3.00
CA LEU A 210 13.25 -17.26 -4.14
C LEU A 210 13.18 -18.06 -5.45
N LYS A 211 12.36 -19.13 -5.51
CA LYS A 211 12.28 -19.97 -6.71
C LYS A 211 11.91 -19.13 -7.94
N GLY A 212 12.73 -19.20 -8.99
CA GLY A 212 12.54 -18.45 -10.23
C GLY A 212 12.71 -16.94 -10.10
N ALA A 213 13.16 -16.41 -8.96
CA ALA A 213 13.36 -14.98 -8.79
C ALA A 213 14.54 -14.48 -9.65
N ASN A 214 14.43 -13.27 -10.17
CA ASN A 214 15.52 -12.62 -10.88
C ASN A 214 16.39 -11.83 -9.90
N LEU A 215 17.59 -12.32 -9.57
CA LEU A 215 18.59 -11.65 -8.72
C LEU A 215 19.76 -11.11 -9.56
N HIS A 216 19.60 -10.91 -10.87
CA HIS A 216 20.66 -10.39 -11.73
C HIS A 216 21.25 -9.10 -11.14
N CYS A 217 22.58 -9.05 -10.98
CA CYS A 217 23.30 -7.93 -10.36
C CYS A 217 22.83 -7.50 -8.95
N ALA A 218 22.06 -8.32 -8.23
CA ALA A 218 21.64 -8.02 -6.86
C ALA A 218 22.82 -8.15 -5.88
N SER A 219 22.84 -7.31 -4.83
CA SER A 219 23.82 -7.42 -3.75
C SER A 219 23.22 -8.16 -2.55
N LEU A 220 23.69 -9.38 -2.30
CA LEU A 220 23.36 -10.19 -1.11
C LEU A 220 24.53 -10.21 -0.10
N TYR A 221 25.38 -9.19 -0.10
CA TYR A 221 26.52 -9.09 0.81
C TYR A 221 26.07 -9.24 2.28
N LEU A 222 26.65 -10.19 3.03
CA LEU A 222 26.27 -10.52 4.41
C LEU A 222 24.81 -11.00 4.62
N ALA A 223 24.05 -11.29 3.56
CA ALA A 223 22.68 -11.77 3.71
C ALA A 223 22.63 -13.18 4.32
N ASP A 224 21.58 -13.46 5.09
CA ASP A 224 21.35 -14.77 5.68
C ASP A 224 20.31 -15.54 4.87
N LEU A 225 20.75 -16.50 4.06
CA LEU A 225 19.93 -17.34 3.19
C LEU A 225 19.74 -18.76 3.72
N TYR A 226 19.96 -19.00 5.02
CA TYR A 226 19.81 -20.36 5.58
C TYR A 226 18.41 -20.92 5.30
N GLY A 227 18.35 -22.05 4.59
CA GLY A 227 17.09 -22.71 4.19
C GLY A 227 16.30 -21.99 3.08
N ALA A 228 16.84 -20.92 2.48
CA ALA A 228 16.18 -20.26 1.35
C ALA A 228 16.15 -21.17 0.11
N ILE A 229 15.05 -21.09 -0.66
CA ILE A 229 14.84 -21.90 -1.86
C ILE A 229 15.21 -21.07 -3.10
N LEU A 230 16.29 -21.43 -3.79
CA LEU A 230 16.83 -20.69 -4.96
C LEU A 230 16.69 -21.44 -6.30
N ASN A 231 15.90 -22.51 -6.34
CA ASN A 231 15.67 -23.27 -7.57
C ASN A 231 15.26 -22.32 -8.73
N ASP A 232 15.86 -22.48 -9.90
CA ASP A 232 15.56 -21.70 -11.09
C ASP A 232 15.80 -20.16 -10.96
N ALA A 233 16.40 -19.69 -9.86
CA ALA A 233 16.72 -18.28 -9.69
C ALA A 233 17.83 -17.82 -10.65
N ILE A 234 17.71 -16.60 -11.18
CA ILE A 234 18.71 -15.99 -12.06
C ILE A 234 19.71 -15.26 -11.18
N LEU A 235 20.97 -15.73 -11.14
CA LEU A 235 22.00 -15.24 -10.22
C LEU A 235 23.17 -14.53 -10.93
N ASP A 236 23.06 -14.30 -12.24
CA ASP A 236 24.15 -13.70 -13.02
C ASP A 236 24.57 -12.34 -12.44
N GLY A 237 25.85 -12.21 -12.07
CA GLY A 237 26.38 -10.98 -11.47
C GLY A 237 25.92 -10.68 -10.04
N ALA A 238 25.14 -11.56 -9.41
CA ALA A 238 24.73 -11.40 -8.02
C ALA A 238 25.94 -11.53 -7.07
N ASN A 239 26.03 -10.66 -6.08
CA ASN A 239 27.11 -10.65 -5.09
C ASN A 239 26.69 -11.41 -3.82
N PHE A 240 27.23 -12.61 -3.64
CA PHE A 240 27.03 -13.47 -2.45
C PHE A 240 28.19 -13.40 -1.44
N ARG A 241 29.07 -12.39 -1.52
CA ARG A 241 30.20 -12.30 -0.59
C ARG A 241 29.71 -12.28 0.86
N GLU A 242 30.28 -13.17 1.68
CA GLU A 242 29.94 -13.31 3.11
C GLU A 242 28.45 -13.64 3.38
N ALA A 243 27.68 -14.02 2.36
CA ALA A 243 26.33 -14.52 2.54
C ALA A 243 26.35 -15.92 3.18
N LYS A 244 25.37 -16.21 4.03
CA LYS A 244 25.22 -17.50 4.70
C LYS A 244 24.23 -18.36 3.93
N LEU A 245 24.67 -19.48 3.38
CA LEU A 245 23.83 -20.40 2.58
C LEU A 245 23.53 -21.73 3.32
N SER A 246 24.39 -22.10 4.25
CA SER A 246 24.29 -23.27 5.12
C SER A 246 25.04 -23.01 6.43
N ASP A 247 24.93 -23.92 7.39
CA ASP A 247 25.81 -23.96 8.58
C ASP A 247 27.30 -24.00 8.22
#